data_AF-A0A0Q0JNE7-F1
#
_entry.id   AF-A0A0Q0JNE7-F1
#
_cell.length_a   1.000
_cell.length_b   1.000
_cell.length_c   1.000
_cell.angle_alpha   90.00
_cell.angle_beta   90.00
_cell.angle_gamma   90.00
#
_symmetry.space_group_name_H-M   'P 1'
#
loop_
_entity.id
_entity.type
_entity.pdbx_description
1 polymer ?
#
loop_
_entity_poly.entity_id
_entity_poly.type
_entity_poly.pdbx_seq_one_letter_code
_entity_poly.pdbx_strand_id
1 'polypeptide(L)'
;MSPNENYLTKPSLKTIENFLIFAFSFYGDKRDAAEALTYNIFPIKPSEEECKQVLDYIKTNLKGLQNTSDSTLIFLIFNTLVESGYATKGKDGLSYHFTESGYKKGFKLTNPIKYLFKFHWKVLLPLIASIIFLCIELKYN
;
A
#
# COMPACT_ATOMS: atom_id res chain seq x y z
N MET A 1 -14.05 6.13 22.13
CA MET A 1 -12.92 5.22 21.82
C MET A 1 -11.70 6.07 21.55
N SER A 2 -10.54 5.73 22.13
CA SER A 2 -9.28 6.43 21.86
C SER A 2 -8.87 6.22 20.39
N PRO A 3 -8.55 7.28 19.62
CA PRO A 3 -8.08 7.15 18.23
C PRO A 3 -6.82 6.27 18.10
N ASN A 4 -6.06 6.13 19.19
CA ASN A 4 -4.74 5.49 19.19
C ASN A 4 -4.78 3.96 19.27
N GLU A 5 -5.95 3.36 19.53
CA GLU A 5 -6.13 1.89 19.69
C GLU A 5 -7.25 1.33 18.80
N ASN A 6 -7.84 2.16 17.93
CA ASN A 6 -8.88 1.71 17.02
C ASN A 6 -8.25 1.06 15.79
N TYR A 7 -8.34 -0.27 15.72
CA TYR A 7 -7.99 -1.09 14.55
C TYR A 7 -9.04 -2.19 14.34
N LEU A 8 -9.06 -2.77 13.14
CA LEU A 8 -9.88 -3.95 12.88
C LEU A 8 -9.14 -5.19 13.37
N THR A 9 -9.73 -5.97 14.27
CA THR A 9 -9.09 -7.16 14.87
C THR A 9 -9.05 -8.37 13.96
N LYS A 10 -9.94 -8.47 12.97
CA LYS A 10 -10.01 -9.56 11.98
C LYS A 10 -10.42 -9.05 10.59
N PRO A 11 -9.67 -8.13 9.97
CA PRO A 11 -9.98 -7.63 8.64
C PRO A 11 -9.83 -8.74 7.61
N SER A 12 -10.69 -8.75 6.59
CA SER A 12 -10.51 -9.65 5.45
C SER A 12 -9.22 -9.30 4.68
N LEU A 13 -8.65 -10.26 3.95
CA LEU A 13 -7.48 -9.99 3.09
C LEU A 13 -7.76 -8.84 2.11
N LYS A 14 -8.95 -8.81 1.51
CA LYS A 14 -9.38 -7.74 0.60
C LYS A 14 -9.43 -6.37 1.29
N THR A 15 -9.85 -6.31 2.55
CA THR A 15 -9.84 -5.08 3.34
C THR A 15 -8.40 -4.58 3.54
N ILE A 16 -7.48 -5.47 3.92
CA ILE A 16 -6.06 -5.15 4.08
C ILE A 16 -5.47 -4.63 2.76
N GLU A 17 -5.79 -5.28 1.63
CA GLU A 17 -5.31 -4.87 0.31
C GLU A 17 -5.82 -3.48 -0.08
N ASN A 18 -7.10 -3.18 0.17
CA ASN A 18 -7.66 -1.86 -0.06
C ASN A 18 -6.98 -0.79 0.81
N PHE A 19 -6.67 -1.12 2.06
CA PHE A 19 -5.96 -0.23 2.98
C PHE A 19 -4.52 0.03 2.52
N LEU A 20 -3.84 -1.01 2.02
CA LEU A 20 -2.51 -0.90 1.43
C LEU A 20 -2.53 -0.05 0.17
N ILE A 21 -3.48 -0.26 -0.73
CA ILE A 21 -3.64 0.56 -1.94
C ILE A 21 -3.80 2.03 -1.55
N PHE A 22 -4.70 2.32 -0.61
CA PHE A 22 -4.92 3.68 -0.12
C PHE A 22 -3.66 4.30 0.47
N ALA A 23 -3.07 3.66 1.49
CA ALA A 23 -1.91 4.21 2.18
C ALA A 23 -0.72 4.35 1.22
N PHE A 24 -0.54 3.40 0.31
CA PHE A 24 0.56 3.45 -0.65
C PHE A 24 0.37 4.56 -1.68
N SER A 25 -0.82 4.70 -2.28
CA SER A 25 -1.08 5.73 -3.30
C SER A 25 -0.83 7.15 -2.78
N PHE A 26 -1.20 7.43 -1.53
CA PHE A 26 -1.06 8.79 -0.98
C PHE A 26 0.29 9.06 -0.30
N TYR A 27 0.90 8.04 0.30
CA TYR A 27 2.07 8.24 1.16
C TYR A 27 3.33 7.53 0.69
N GLY A 28 3.21 6.54 -0.21
CA GLY A 28 4.32 5.66 -0.62
C GLY A 28 4.71 5.71 -2.10
N ASP A 29 3.80 5.99 -3.03
CA ASP A 29 4.02 5.76 -4.48
C ASP A 29 5.19 6.55 -5.08
N LYS A 30 5.41 7.79 -4.59
CA LYS A 30 6.49 8.67 -5.06
C LYS A 30 7.83 8.44 -4.36
N ARG A 31 7.90 7.52 -3.39
CA ARG A 31 9.09 7.27 -2.57
C ARG A 31 9.76 5.98 -2.98
N ASP A 32 11.08 5.93 -2.88
CA ASP A 32 11.75 4.64 -2.93
C ASP A 32 11.49 3.82 -1.65
N ALA A 33 11.91 2.55 -1.64
CA ALA A 33 11.66 1.69 -0.50
C ALA A 33 12.39 2.19 0.76
N ALA A 34 13.65 2.61 0.64
CA ALA A 34 14.46 3.04 1.78
C ALA A 34 13.90 4.34 2.40
N GLU A 35 13.46 5.27 1.56
CA GLU A 35 12.78 6.50 1.96
C GLU A 35 11.43 6.21 2.62
N ALA A 36 10.63 5.27 2.10
CA ALA A 36 9.34 4.92 2.70
C ALA A 36 9.46 4.25 4.08
N LEU A 37 10.55 3.51 4.33
CA LEU A 37 10.84 2.90 5.63
C LEU A 37 11.32 3.93 6.67
N THR A 38 11.96 5.00 6.22
CA THR A 38 12.60 6.00 7.10
C THR A 38 11.80 7.29 7.25
N TYR A 39 10.80 7.51 6.39
CA TYR A 39 10.00 8.73 6.41
C TYR A 39 8.79 8.59 7.34
N ASN A 40 8.58 9.61 8.19
CA ASN A 40 7.40 9.71 9.05
C ASN A 40 6.15 9.99 8.21
N ILE A 41 5.27 8.99 8.10
CA ILE A 41 3.94 9.17 7.51
C ILE A 41 3.04 9.74 8.60
N PHE A 42 2.66 11.01 8.44
CA PHE A 42 1.56 11.58 9.18
C PHE A 42 0.27 11.37 8.38
N PRO A 43 -0.72 10.64 8.92
CA PRO A 43 -1.98 10.33 8.25
C PRO A 43 -2.89 11.55 8.16
N ILE A 44 -2.44 12.58 7.45
CA ILE A 44 -3.19 13.81 7.17
C ILE A 44 -4.03 13.56 5.93
N LYS A 45 -5.32 13.91 5.99
CA LYS A 45 -6.25 13.77 4.87
C LYS A 45 -5.64 14.35 3.56
N PRO A 46 -5.44 13.53 2.52
CA PRO A 46 -5.09 14.01 1.18
C PRO A 46 -6.19 14.90 0.58
N SER A 47 -5.90 15.66 -0.49
CA SER A 47 -6.88 16.51 -1.18
C SER A 47 -8.18 15.76 -1.52
N GLU A 48 -9.32 16.44 -1.36
CA GLU A 48 -10.61 15.82 -1.03
C GLU A 48 -11.15 14.79 -2.03
N GLU A 49 -10.94 14.92 -3.34
CA GLU A 49 -11.54 14.01 -4.35
C GLU A 49 -11.04 12.56 -4.30
N GLU A 50 -9.72 12.35 -4.26
CA GLU A 50 -9.13 11.01 -4.39
C GLU A 50 -9.28 10.19 -3.10
N CYS A 51 -9.26 10.88 -1.95
CA CYS A 51 -9.40 10.26 -0.64
C CYS A 51 -10.84 9.79 -0.38
N LYS A 52 -11.84 10.47 -0.97
CA LYS A 52 -13.26 10.26 -0.70
C LYS A 52 -13.74 8.87 -1.12
N GLN A 53 -13.30 8.35 -2.28
CA GLN A 53 -13.78 7.05 -2.78
C GLN A 53 -13.42 5.88 -1.86
N VAL A 54 -12.20 5.86 -1.31
CA VAL A 54 -11.78 4.79 -0.40
C VAL A 54 -12.44 4.95 0.96
N LEU A 55 -12.52 6.17 1.49
CA LEU A 55 -13.17 6.42 2.77
C LEU A 55 -14.67 6.10 2.70
N ASP A 56 -15.35 6.44 1.61
CA ASP A 56 -16.75 6.11 1.37
C ASP A 56 -16.95 4.60 1.20
N TYR A 57 -16.04 3.91 0.52
CA TYR A 57 -16.05 2.44 0.48
C TYR A 57 -15.97 1.85 1.89
N ILE A 58 -15.08 2.37 2.74
CA ILE A 58 -14.91 1.91 4.12
C ILE A 58 -16.17 2.16 4.94
N LYS A 59 -16.73 3.37 4.89
CA LYS A 59 -17.96 3.75 5.60
C LYS A 59 -19.16 2.88 5.17
N THR A 60 -19.23 2.54 3.88
CA THR A 60 -20.35 1.76 3.32
C THR A 60 -20.23 0.27 3.63
N ASN A 61 -19.01 -0.29 3.62
CA ASN A 61 -18.81 -1.74 3.70
C ASN A 61 -18.46 -2.25 5.10
N LEU A 62 -18.02 -1.38 6.02
CA LEU A 62 -17.70 -1.76 7.40
C LEU A 62 -18.78 -1.24 8.36
N LYS A 63 -19.45 -2.18 9.04
CA LYS A 63 -20.49 -1.87 10.02
C LYS A 63 -19.95 -0.98 11.15
N GLY A 64 -20.69 0.07 11.49
CA GLY A 64 -20.39 0.94 12.63
C GLY A 64 -19.43 2.09 12.32
N LEU A 65 -19.00 2.25 11.07
CA LEU A 65 -18.08 3.30 10.65
C LEU A 65 -18.76 4.44 9.86
N GLN A 66 -20.09 4.40 9.68
CA GLN A 66 -20.82 5.36 8.84
C GLN A 66 -20.68 6.81 9.32
N ASN A 67 -20.62 7.01 10.64
CA ASN A 67 -20.55 8.33 11.27
C ASN A 67 -19.13 8.69 11.74
N THR A 68 -18.11 7.89 11.38
CA THR A 68 -16.73 8.13 11.78
C THR A 68 -16.10 9.22 10.91
N SER A 69 -15.41 10.18 11.53
CA SER A 69 -14.71 11.24 10.81
C SER A 69 -13.60 10.68 9.92
N ASP A 70 -13.34 11.32 8.78
CA ASP A 70 -12.30 10.91 7.83
C ASP A 70 -10.94 10.74 8.51
N SER A 71 -10.53 11.69 9.35
CA SER A 71 -9.27 11.61 10.09
C SER A 71 -9.21 10.34 10.95
N THR A 72 -10.28 10.02 11.68
CA THR A 72 -10.35 8.81 12.51
C THR A 72 -10.29 7.54 11.67
N LEU A 73 -10.92 7.54 10.48
CA LEU A 73 -10.83 6.42 9.55
C LEU A 73 -9.42 6.22 9.00
N ILE A 74 -8.69 7.30 8.70
CA ILE A 74 -7.31 7.21 8.24
C ILE A 74 -6.43 6.62 9.35
N PHE A 75 -6.57 7.07 10.60
CA PHE A 75 -5.87 6.44 11.74
C PHE A 75 -6.24 4.97 11.91
N LEU A 76 -7.52 4.61 11.77
CA LEU A 76 -7.98 3.22 11.82
C LEU A 76 -7.33 2.36 10.71
N ILE A 77 -7.21 2.90 9.49
CA ILE A 77 -6.53 2.23 8.38
C ILE A 77 -5.08 1.93 8.78
N PHE A 78 -4.32 2.94 9.21
CA PHE A 78 -2.92 2.77 9.56
C PHE A 78 -2.70 1.86 10.78
N ASN A 79 -3.52 1.98 11.83
CA ASN A 79 -3.47 1.06 12.96
C ASN A 79 -3.77 -0.38 12.54
N THR A 80 -4.74 -0.59 11.65
CA THR A 80 -5.03 -1.92 11.10
C THR A 80 -3.86 -2.48 10.28
N LEU A 81 -3.16 -1.63 9.53
CA LEU A 81 -1.96 -2.04 8.79
C LEU A 81 -0.78 -2.38 9.72
N VAL A 82 -0.66 -1.69 10.85
CA VAL A 82 0.33 -2.01 11.91
C VAL A 82 0.05 -3.39 12.48
N GLU A 83 -1.19 -3.64 12.90
CA GLU A 83 -1.61 -4.94 13.46
C GLU A 83 -1.52 -6.07 12.44
N SER A 84 -1.63 -5.75 11.14
CA SER A 84 -1.43 -6.71 10.05
C SER A 84 0.04 -6.91 9.65
N GLY A 85 0.99 -6.24 10.31
CA GLY A 85 2.43 -6.36 10.06
C GLY A 85 2.95 -5.64 8.80
N TYR A 86 2.16 -4.75 8.21
CA TYR A 86 2.53 -4.00 7.01
C TYR A 86 2.99 -2.56 7.29
N ALA A 87 2.82 -2.10 8.52
CA ALA A 87 3.32 -0.81 8.97
C ALA A 87 3.87 -0.93 10.40
N THR A 88 4.63 0.06 10.82
CA THR A 88 5.09 0.23 12.20
C THR A 88 4.74 1.63 12.68
N LYS A 89 4.42 1.76 13.97
CA LYS A 89 4.16 3.05 14.61
C LYS A 89 5.50 3.68 15.01
N GLY A 90 5.65 4.98 14.77
CA GLY A 90 6.78 5.75 15.26
C GLY A 90 6.72 5.97 16.77
N LYS A 91 7.83 6.45 17.34
CA LYS A 91 7.97 6.66 18.80
C LYS A 91 7.01 7.71 19.37
N ASP A 92 6.52 8.62 18.53
CA ASP A 92 5.53 9.65 18.89
C ASP A 92 4.10 9.10 18.99
N GLY A 93 3.86 7.85 18.59
CA GLY A 93 2.55 7.23 18.59
C GLY A 93 1.56 7.84 17.58
N LEU A 94 2.03 8.70 16.67
CA LEU A 94 1.21 9.42 15.68
C LEU A 94 1.75 9.30 14.26
N SER A 95 3.04 9.05 14.11
CA SER A 95 3.69 8.75 12.84
C SER A 95 3.67 7.25 12.54
N TYR A 96 3.71 6.93 11.26
CA TYR A 96 3.75 5.56 10.75
C TYR A 96 4.87 5.41 9.73
N HIS A 97 5.37 4.18 9.61
CA HIS A 97 6.31 3.79 8.56
C HIS A 97 5.78 2.52 7.91
N PHE A 98 5.98 2.35 6.61
CA PHE A 98 5.77 1.04 6.01
C PHE A 98 6.81 0.06 6.52
N THR A 99 6.46 -1.22 6.62
CA THR A 99 7.46 -2.29 6.65
C THR A 99 7.94 -2.57 5.23
N GLU A 100 9.05 -3.29 5.06
CA GLU A 100 9.52 -3.66 3.72
C GLU A 100 8.48 -4.49 2.97
N SER A 101 7.80 -5.41 3.68
CA SER A 101 6.70 -6.21 3.14
C SER A 101 5.49 -5.35 2.80
N GLY A 102 5.14 -4.37 3.64
CA GLY A 102 4.05 -3.41 3.40
C GLY A 102 4.28 -2.57 2.17
N TYR A 103 5.48 -1.99 2.03
CA TYR A 103 5.85 -1.20 0.86
C TYR A 103 5.81 -2.06 -0.42
N LYS A 104 6.47 -3.23 -0.42
CA LYS A 104 6.48 -4.12 -1.60
C LYS A 104 5.08 -4.56 -1.99
N LYS A 105 4.24 -4.92 -1.02
CA LYS A 105 2.86 -5.34 -1.28
C LYS A 105 2.01 -4.19 -1.80
N GLY A 106 2.09 -3.00 -1.20
CA GLY A 106 1.46 -1.79 -1.69
C GLY A 106 1.88 -1.45 -3.12
N PHE A 107 3.19 -1.42 -3.39
CA PHE A 107 3.76 -1.17 -4.71
C PHE A 107 3.28 -2.18 -5.76
N LYS A 108 3.21 -3.47 -5.41
CA LYS A 108 2.72 -4.52 -6.30
C LYS A 108 1.24 -4.34 -6.64
N LEU A 109 0.42 -3.99 -5.65
CA LEU A 109 -1.03 -3.81 -5.83
C LEU A 109 -1.36 -2.60 -6.70
N THR A 110 -0.60 -1.50 -6.56
CA THR A 110 -0.84 -0.26 -7.31
C THR A 110 -0.13 -0.22 -8.66
N ASN A 111 1.06 -0.81 -8.75
CA ASN A 111 1.91 -0.76 -9.94
C ASN A 111 2.48 -2.15 -10.29
N PRO A 112 1.66 -3.14 -10.69
CA PRO A 112 2.09 -4.53 -10.87
C PRO A 112 3.17 -4.70 -11.95
N ILE A 113 3.08 -3.95 -13.05
CA ILE A 113 4.07 -3.98 -14.13
C ILE A 113 5.39 -3.37 -13.64
N LYS A 114 5.36 -2.17 -13.06
CA LYS A 114 6.57 -1.53 -12.54
C LYS A 114 7.20 -2.36 -11.42
N TYR A 115 6.41 -3.09 -10.63
CA TYR A 115 6.91 -3.96 -9.57
C TYR A 115 7.83 -5.05 -10.13
N LEU A 116 7.39 -5.71 -11.21
CA LEU A 116 8.15 -6.73 -11.91
C LEU A 116 9.50 -6.17 -12.36
N PHE A 117 9.50 -5.02 -13.04
CA PHE A 117 10.75 -4.37 -13.46
C PHE A 117 11.60 -3.92 -12.26
N LYS A 118 11.01 -3.33 -11.21
CA LYS A 118 11.77 -2.78 -10.07
C LYS A 118 12.44 -3.87 -9.23
N PHE A 119 11.74 -4.98 -8.96
CA PHE A 119 12.21 -6.01 -8.00
C PHE A 119 12.69 -7.30 -8.67
N HIS A 120 12.34 -7.53 -9.94
CA HIS A 120 12.67 -8.77 -10.64
C HIS A 120 13.40 -8.55 -11.98
N TRP A 121 13.94 -7.34 -12.24
CA TRP A 121 14.71 -7.01 -13.45
C TRP A 121 15.77 -8.06 -13.81
N LYS A 122 16.52 -8.55 -12.81
CA LYS A 122 17.58 -9.54 -13.01
C LYS A 122 17.09 -10.85 -13.63
N VAL A 123 15.80 -11.17 -13.48
CA VAL A 123 15.15 -12.34 -14.08
C VAL A 123 14.44 -11.98 -15.38
N LEU A 124 13.86 -10.78 -15.47
CA LEU A 124 13.15 -10.30 -16.66
C LEU A 124 14.06 -10.07 -17.87
N LEU A 125 15.22 -9.45 -17.67
CA LEU A 125 16.17 -9.14 -18.76
C LEU A 125 16.60 -10.39 -19.53
N PRO A 126 17.11 -11.45 -18.85
CA PRO A 126 17.50 -12.68 -19.53
C PRO A 126 16.33 -13.36 -20.24
N LEU A 127 15.14 -13.34 -19.64
CA LEU A 127 13.94 -13.95 -20.22
C LEU A 127 13.54 -13.23 -21.52
N ILE A 128 13.48 -11.90 -21.50
CA ILE A 128 13.17 -11.08 -22.68
C ILE A 128 14.23 -11.28 -23.76
N ALA A 129 15.52 -11.27 -23.40
CA ALA A 129 16.61 -11.53 -24.35
C ALA A 129 16.51 -12.93 -24.98
N SER A 130 16.16 -13.95 -24.20
CA SER A 130 15.99 -15.32 -24.68
C SER A 130 14.81 -15.44 -25.65
N ILE A 131 13.69 -14.77 -25.36
CA ILE A 131 12.52 -14.73 -26.25
C ILE A 131 12.87 -14.03 -27.57
N ILE A 132 13.58 -12.90 -27.52
CA ILE A 132 14.01 -12.18 -28.72
C ILE A 132 14.94 -13.07 -29.56
N PHE A 133 15.90 -13.74 -28.93
CA PHE A 133 16.81 -14.66 -29.62
C PHE A 133 16.05 -15.79 -30.31
N LEU A 134 15.12 -16.44 -29.61
CA LEU A 134 14.26 -17.49 -30.18
C LEU A 134 13.41 -16.97 -31.35
N CYS A 135 12.84 -15.78 -31.25
CA CYS A 135 12.05 -15.16 -32.33
C CYS A 135 12.91 -14.83 -33.57
N ILE A 136 14.16 -14.43 -33.38
CA ILE A 136 15.10 -14.23 -34.49
C ILE A 136 15.40 -15.58 -35.13
N GLU A 137 15.74 -16.58 -34.33
CA GLU A 137 16.08 -17.92 -34.81
C GLU A 137 14.93 -18.55 -35.63
N LEU A 138 13.68 -18.46 -35.14
CA LEU A 138 12.48 -18.94 -35.85
C LEU A 138 12.11 -18.17 -37.13
N LYS A 139 12.64 -16.96 -37.33
CA LYS A 139 12.34 -16.14 -38.51
C LYS A 139 13.37 -16.34 -39.63
N TYR A 140 14.60 -16.67 -39.26
CA TYR A 140 15.73 -16.75 -40.18
C TYR A 140 16.24 -18.19 -40.41
N ASN A 141 15.73 -19.17 -39.67
CA ASN A 141 15.77 -20.61 -39.99
C ASN A 141 14.37 -21.10 -40.37
#